data_AF-A0A7V9G0Q0-F1
#
_entry.id   AF-A0A7V9G0Q0-F1
#
_cell.length_a   1.000
_cell.length_b   1.000
_cell.length_c   1.000
_cell.angle_alpha   90.00
_cell.angle_beta   90.00
_cell.angle_gamma   90.00
#
_symmetry.space_group_name_H-M   'P 1'
#
loop_
_entity.id
_entity.type
_entity.pdbx_description
1 polymer ?
#
loop_
_entity_poly.entity_id
_entity_poly.type
_entity_poly.pdbx_seq_one_letter_code
_entity_poly.pdbx_strand_id
1 'polypeptide(L)'
;MKLSYLWHGPPGHPIHPPLTDAAIGMYTFAALAAFTDVTGISEESGAYGWWLALVFGLVISALAALTGLVDWAAIERGTPLWRTATSHMVAMLATTAVFLLTAVLGHDDFQHGDLTAGSFVLTAIGFGLLTLGGWLGGAIVFEHGMRVLSLTDQPARDAASPRPTPEERDAEQVT
;
A
#
# COMPACT_ATOMS: atom_id res chain seq x y z
N MET A 1 26.31 -4.98 9.02
CA MET A 1 24.89 -4.65 8.83
C MET A 1 24.07 -5.81 9.34
N LYS A 2 22.92 -5.57 10.00
CA LYS A 2 22.04 -6.65 10.46
C LYS A 2 21.37 -7.29 9.23
N LEU A 3 21.31 -8.61 9.16
CA LEU A 3 20.68 -9.32 8.04
C LEU A 3 19.18 -9.00 7.95
N SER A 4 18.55 -8.69 9.10
CA SER A 4 17.15 -8.30 9.20
C SER A 4 16.76 -7.05 8.39
N TYR A 5 17.72 -6.18 8.09
CA TYR A 5 17.46 -4.98 7.29
C TYR A 5 17.04 -5.30 5.85
N LEU A 6 17.31 -6.50 5.34
CA LEU A 6 16.91 -6.89 3.99
C LEU A 6 15.39 -7.05 3.82
N TRP A 7 14.67 -7.36 4.89
CA TRP A 7 13.21 -7.58 4.84
C TRP A 7 12.41 -6.67 5.76
N HIS A 8 13.03 -6.14 6.82
CA HIS A 8 12.39 -5.18 7.72
C HIS A 8 12.72 -3.72 7.32
N GLY A 9 13.90 -3.46 6.76
CA GLY A 9 14.44 -2.10 6.57
C GLY A 9 15.21 -1.59 7.79
N PRO A 10 16.07 -0.56 7.64
CA PRO A 10 16.74 0.08 8.77
C PRO A 10 15.78 0.99 9.58
N PRO A 11 16.18 1.42 10.79
CA PRO A 11 15.45 2.41 11.57
C PRO A 11 14.98 3.60 10.72
N GLY A 12 13.73 4.02 10.88
CA GLY A 12 13.15 5.14 10.13
C GLY A 12 12.90 4.89 8.63
N HIS A 13 13.31 3.74 8.10
CA HIS A 13 13.13 3.36 6.69
C HIS A 13 12.56 1.95 6.54
N PRO A 14 11.32 1.72 7.03
CA PRO A 14 10.61 0.46 6.82
C PRO A 14 10.43 0.13 5.33
N ILE A 15 10.49 -1.16 4.97
CA ILE A 15 10.28 -1.61 3.58
C ILE A 15 8.79 -1.58 3.17
N HIS A 16 7.87 -1.74 4.14
CA HIS A 16 6.44 -1.80 3.85
C HIS A 16 5.89 -0.51 3.20
N PRO A 17 6.16 0.72 3.71
CA PRO A 17 5.57 1.93 3.14
C PRO A 17 5.93 2.22 1.67
N PRO A 18 7.18 2.08 1.20
CA PRO A 18 7.47 2.24 -0.22
C PRO A 18 6.68 1.28 -1.13
N LEU A 19 6.42 0.05 -0.68
CA LEU A 19 5.59 -0.91 -1.43
C LEU A 19 4.10 -0.48 -1.42
N THR A 20 3.61 0.04 -0.29
CA THR A 20 2.24 0.58 -0.25
C THR A 20 2.08 1.80 -1.13
N ASP A 21 3.07 2.70 -1.20
CA ASP A 21 3.04 3.88 -2.07
C ASP A 21 2.94 3.47 -3.55
N ALA A 22 3.74 2.49 -3.96
CA ALA A 22 3.68 1.94 -5.31
C ALA A 22 2.33 1.29 -5.61
N ALA A 23 1.79 0.49 -4.68
CA ALA A 23 0.47 -0.13 -4.85
C ALA A 23 -0.66 0.90 -4.92
N ILE A 24 -0.66 1.89 -4.02
CA ILE A 24 -1.63 2.99 -3.99
C ILE A 24 -1.57 3.77 -5.31
N GLY A 25 -0.36 4.10 -5.79
CA GLY A 25 -0.18 4.78 -7.07
C GLY A 25 -0.76 3.98 -8.24
N MET A 26 -0.48 2.67 -8.31
CA MET A 26 -1.01 1.79 -9.37
C MET A 26 -2.54 1.71 -9.36
N TYR A 27 -3.16 1.51 -8.20
CA TYR A 27 -4.63 1.43 -8.11
C TYR A 27 -5.30 2.79 -8.30
N THR A 28 -4.66 3.88 -7.89
CA THR A 28 -5.14 5.25 -8.19
C THR A 28 -5.12 5.49 -9.69
N PHE A 29 -4.02 5.13 -10.37
CA PHE A 29 -3.96 5.20 -11.83
C PHE A 29 -5.00 4.30 -12.49
N ALA A 30 -5.22 3.07 -11.99
CA ALA A 30 -6.27 2.20 -12.50
C ALA A 30 -7.65 2.87 -12.41
N ALA A 31 -7.99 3.47 -11.26
CA ALA A 31 -9.27 4.19 -11.11
C ALA A 31 -9.40 5.37 -12.09
N LEU A 32 -8.33 6.13 -12.31
CA LEU A 32 -8.30 7.22 -13.28
C LEU A 32 -8.44 6.72 -14.72
N ALA A 33 -7.70 5.68 -15.09
CA ALA A 33 -7.75 5.07 -16.42
C ALA A 33 -9.15 4.50 -16.72
N ALA A 34 -9.78 3.84 -15.74
CA ALA A 34 -11.16 3.39 -15.85
C ALA A 34 -12.13 4.56 -16.04
N PHE A 35 -11.93 5.67 -15.31
CA PHE A 35 -12.74 6.86 -15.48
C PHE A 35 -12.58 7.51 -16.85
N THR A 36 -11.35 7.63 -17.37
CA THR A 36 -11.11 8.22 -18.70
C THR A 36 -11.66 7.34 -19.82
N ASP A 37 -11.68 6.02 -19.63
CA ASP A 37 -12.26 5.07 -20.58
C ASP A 37 -13.77 5.26 -20.69
N VAL A 38 -14.50 5.14 -19.57
CA VAL A 38 -15.97 5.25 -19.56
C VAL A 38 -16.50 6.65 -19.92
N THR A 39 -15.65 7.67 -19.86
CA THR A 39 -15.98 9.04 -20.30
C THR A 39 -15.59 9.33 -21.74
N GLY A 40 -14.95 8.37 -22.44
CA GLY A 40 -14.49 8.50 -23.81
C GLY A 40 -13.30 9.43 -24.00
N ILE A 41 -12.55 9.74 -22.94
CA ILE A 41 -11.37 10.61 -23.00
C ILE A 41 -10.15 9.86 -23.57
N SER A 42 -9.96 8.61 -23.17
CA SER A 42 -8.77 7.83 -23.50
C SER A 42 -8.97 6.84 -24.66
N GLU A 43 -10.20 6.66 -25.14
CA GLU A 43 -10.55 5.54 -26.02
C GLU A 43 -9.99 4.22 -25.45
N GLU A 44 -9.54 3.28 -26.29
CA GLU A 44 -9.06 1.96 -25.87
C GLU A 44 -7.85 1.98 -24.91
N SER A 45 -7.08 3.08 -24.90
CA SER A 45 -5.88 3.17 -24.05
C SER A 45 -6.21 3.18 -22.55
N GLY A 46 -7.43 3.58 -22.19
CA GLY A 46 -7.92 3.55 -20.81
C GLY A 46 -8.04 2.14 -20.28
N ALA A 47 -8.75 1.27 -21.01
CA ALA A 47 -8.91 -0.15 -20.68
C ALA A 47 -7.56 -0.88 -20.58
N TYR A 48 -6.64 -0.65 -21.52
CA TYR A 48 -5.30 -1.27 -21.47
C TYR A 48 -4.50 -0.80 -20.24
N GLY A 49 -4.48 0.51 -19.98
CA GLY A 49 -3.76 1.08 -18.85
C GLY A 49 -4.33 0.63 -17.50
N TRP A 50 -5.67 0.61 -17.38
CA TRP A 50 -6.39 0.17 -16.20
C TRP A 50 -6.03 -1.27 -15.81
N TRP A 51 -6.13 -2.20 -16.76
CA TRP A 51 -5.93 -3.61 -16.46
C TRP A 51 -4.48 -3.93 -16.09
N LEU A 52 -3.51 -3.36 -16.84
CA LEU A 52 -2.09 -3.50 -16.51
C LEU A 52 -1.79 -2.95 -15.11
N ALA A 53 -2.35 -1.80 -14.76
CA ALA A 53 -2.19 -1.21 -13.44
C ALA A 53 -2.80 -2.05 -12.32
N LEU A 54 -3.94 -2.70 -12.54
CA LEU A 54 -4.49 -3.68 -11.60
C LEU A 54 -3.53 -4.86 -11.40
N VAL A 55 -3.00 -5.44 -12.48
CA VAL A 55 -2.11 -6.61 -12.40
C VAL A 55 -0.81 -6.27 -11.68
N PHE A 56 -0.13 -5.19 -12.06
CA PHE A 56 1.09 -4.77 -11.37
C PHE A 56 0.80 -4.34 -9.92
N GLY A 57 -0.33 -3.66 -9.68
CA GLY A 57 -0.80 -3.29 -8.36
C GLY A 57 -0.97 -4.51 -7.45
N LEU A 58 -1.54 -5.60 -7.97
CA LEU A 58 -1.73 -6.86 -7.24
C LEU A 58 -0.39 -7.53 -6.91
N VAL A 59 0.57 -7.53 -7.84
CA VAL A 59 1.93 -8.04 -7.60
C VAL A 59 2.61 -7.27 -6.48
N ILE A 60 2.57 -5.93 -6.53
CA ILE A 60 3.16 -5.09 -5.48
C ILE A 60 2.40 -5.24 -4.16
N SER A 61 1.07 -5.38 -4.20
CA SER A 61 0.24 -5.61 -3.00
C SER A 61 0.60 -6.90 -2.29
N ALA A 62 0.97 -7.95 -3.02
CA ALA A 62 1.46 -9.18 -2.40
C ALA A 62 2.77 -8.95 -1.63
N LEU A 63 3.72 -8.19 -2.19
CA LEU A 63 4.96 -7.82 -1.51
C LEU A 63 4.69 -6.94 -0.28
N ALA A 64 3.81 -5.95 -0.42
CA ALA A 64 3.37 -5.10 0.69
C ALA A 64 2.72 -5.93 1.80
N ALA A 65 1.82 -6.86 1.46
CA ALA A 65 1.15 -7.73 2.44
C ALA A 65 2.15 -8.61 3.20
N LEU A 66 3.16 -9.17 2.53
CA LEU A 66 4.19 -9.99 3.19
C LEU A 66 5.03 -9.18 4.18
N THR A 67 5.51 -8.01 3.77
CA THR A 67 6.31 -7.12 4.63
C THR A 67 5.48 -6.56 5.78
N GLY A 68 4.24 -6.16 5.53
CA GLY A 68 3.30 -5.68 6.55
C GLY A 68 2.89 -6.77 7.55
N LEU A 69 2.81 -8.03 7.11
CA LEU A 69 2.51 -9.16 7.99
C LEU A 69 3.67 -9.42 8.97
N VAL A 70 4.93 -9.25 8.53
CA VAL A 70 6.10 -9.35 9.41
C VAL A 70 6.04 -8.27 10.50
N ASP A 71 5.73 -7.03 10.12
CA ASP A 71 5.60 -5.93 11.07
C ASP A 71 4.41 -6.13 12.02
N TRP A 72 3.25 -6.56 11.51
CA TRP A 72 2.06 -6.85 12.32
C TRP A 72 2.31 -7.97 13.34
N ALA A 73 3.08 -9.00 12.98
CA ALA A 73 3.38 -10.13 13.86
C ALA A 73 4.23 -9.72 15.07
N ALA A 74 4.94 -8.59 15.01
CA ALA A 74 5.73 -8.05 16.11
C ALA A 74 4.89 -7.24 17.11
N ILE A 75 3.65 -6.87 16.77
CA ILE A 75 2.79 -6.06 17.63
C ILE A 75 2.23 -6.89 18.78
N GLU A 76 2.31 -6.37 20.01
CA GLU A 76 1.66 -6.97 21.17
C GLU A 76 0.14 -7.07 20.98
N ARG A 77 -0.40 -8.28 21.08
CA ARG A 77 -1.81 -8.57 20.81
C ARG A 77 -2.74 -7.87 21.79
N GLY A 78 -3.88 -7.41 21.28
CA GLY A 78 -4.95 -6.82 22.08
C GLY A 78 -4.79 -5.33 22.40
N THR A 79 -3.60 -4.76 22.16
CA THR A 79 -3.32 -3.32 22.27
C THR A 79 -4.14 -2.50 21.25
N PRO A 80 -4.33 -1.19 21.47
CA PRO A 80 -4.96 -0.31 20.49
C PRO A 80 -4.28 -0.34 19.12
N LEU A 81 -2.94 -0.29 19.09
CA LEU A 81 -2.14 -0.43 17.86
C LEU A 81 -2.46 -1.75 17.15
N TRP A 82 -2.50 -2.88 17.85
CA TRP A 82 -2.81 -4.17 17.24
C TRP A 82 -4.21 -4.20 16.62
N ARG A 83 -5.21 -3.59 17.25
CA ARG A 83 -6.58 -3.53 16.71
C ARG A 83 -6.66 -2.65 15.46
N THR A 84 -5.99 -1.50 15.46
CA THR A 84 -5.90 -0.61 14.30
C THR A 84 -5.17 -1.30 13.15
N ALA A 85 -4.02 -1.92 13.42
CA ALA A 85 -3.23 -2.66 12.44
C ALA A 85 -3.97 -3.87 11.87
N THR A 86 -4.73 -4.59 12.70
CA THR A 86 -5.58 -5.70 12.23
C THR A 86 -6.72 -5.20 11.35
N SER A 87 -7.38 -4.11 11.73
CA SER A 87 -8.44 -3.49 10.91
C SER A 87 -7.89 -3.02 9.56
N HIS A 88 -6.71 -2.39 9.54
CA HIS A 88 -6.01 -2.00 8.32
C HIS A 88 -5.72 -3.23 7.44
N MET A 89 -5.12 -4.27 8.01
CA MET A 89 -4.81 -5.50 7.28
C MET A 89 -6.06 -6.12 6.65
N VAL A 90 -7.16 -6.23 7.41
CA VAL A 90 -8.44 -6.75 6.89
C VAL A 90 -8.96 -5.88 5.74
N ALA A 91 -8.95 -4.55 5.89
CA ALA A 91 -9.36 -3.63 4.84
C ALA A 91 -8.51 -3.81 3.57
N MET A 92 -7.18 -3.91 3.71
CA MET A 92 -6.27 -4.07 2.57
C MET A 92 -6.38 -5.44 1.89
N LEU A 93 -6.65 -6.51 2.64
CA LEU A 93 -6.93 -7.82 2.06
C LEU A 93 -8.27 -7.82 1.31
N ALA A 94 -9.30 -7.14 1.83
CA ALA A 94 -10.57 -6.96 1.12
C ALA A 94 -10.39 -6.14 -0.17
N THR A 95 -9.66 -5.02 -0.11
CA THR A 95 -9.26 -4.22 -1.28
C THR A 95 -8.55 -5.08 -2.34
N THR A 96 -7.56 -5.87 -1.91
CA THR A 96 -6.79 -6.75 -2.82
C THR A 96 -7.69 -7.80 -3.45
N ALA A 97 -8.61 -8.41 -2.69
CA ALA A 97 -9.56 -9.38 -3.21
C ALA A 97 -10.52 -8.76 -4.23
N VAL A 98 -11.00 -7.54 -3.98
CA VAL A 98 -11.84 -6.81 -4.93
C VAL A 98 -11.07 -6.51 -6.20
N PHE A 99 -9.85 -5.95 -6.13
CA PHE A 99 -9.06 -5.69 -7.33
C PHE A 99 -8.66 -6.95 -8.09
N LEU A 100 -8.41 -8.07 -7.40
CA LEU A 100 -8.18 -9.36 -8.04
C LEU A 100 -9.43 -9.82 -8.80
N LEU A 101 -10.60 -9.72 -8.18
CA LEU A 101 -11.87 -10.04 -8.84
C LEU A 101 -12.09 -9.13 -10.05
N THR A 102 -11.83 -7.83 -9.91
CA THR A 102 -11.91 -6.85 -10.99
C THR A 102 -10.99 -7.24 -12.16
N ALA A 103 -9.73 -7.59 -11.90
CA ALA A 103 -8.78 -7.96 -12.94
C ALA A 103 -9.16 -9.28 -13.65
N VAL A 104 -9.70 -10.25 -12.91
CA VAL A 104 -10.13 -11.54 -13.46
C VAL A 104 -11.40 -11.40 -14.30
N LEU A 105 -12.42 -10.71 -13.78
CA LEU A 105 -13.69 -10.52 -14.49
C LEU A 105 -13.56 -9.52 -15.64
N GLY A 106 -12.66 -8.56 -15.50
CA GLY A 106 -12.41 -7.50 -16.48
C GLY A 106 -11.33 -7.83 -17.52
N HIS A 107 -10.90 -9.08 -17.62
CA HIS A 107 -9.91 -9.47 -18.64
C HIS A 107 -10.45 -9.32 -20.07
N ASP A 108 -11.74 -9.59 -20.28
CA ASP A 108 -12.35 -9.41 -21.61
C ASP A 108 -12.43 -7.92 -21.97
N ASP A 109 -12.74 -7.04 -21.03
CA ASP A 109 -12.71 -5.58 -21.20
C ASP A 109 -11.32 -5.10 -21.66
N PHE A 110 -10.26 -5.65 -21.05
CA PHE A 110 -8.88 -5.42 -21.48
C PHE A 110 -8.64 -5.90 -22.92
N GLN A 111 -9.13 -7.08 -23.30
CA GLN A 111 -8.90 -7.61 -24.65
C GLN A 111 -9.63 -6.83 -25.75
N HIS A 112 -10.80 -6.28 -25.43
CA HIS A 112 -11.61 -5.51 -26.38
C HIS A 112 -11.31 -4.01 -26.36
N GLY A 113 -10.53 -3.53 -25.40
CA GLY A 113 -10.21 -2.11 -25.27
C GLY A 113 -11.43 -1.26 -24.87
N ASP A 114 -12.41 -1.85 -24.16
CA ASP A 114 -13.65 -1.18 -23.79
C ASP A 114 -14.09 -1.62 -22.39
N LEU A 115 -14.15 -0.68 -21.45
CA LEU A 115 -14.34 -0.98 -20.04
C LEU A 115 -15.82 -0.98 -19.68
N THR A 116 -16.31 -2.11 -19.18
CA THR A 116 -17.72 -2.26 -18.85
C THR A 116 -18.10 -1.50 -17.58
N ALA A 117 -19.39 -1.15 -17.46
CA ALA A 117 -19.92 -0.55 -16.23
C ALA A 117 -19.67 -1.42 -14.98
N GLY A 118 -19.66 -2.76 -15.13
CA GLY A 118 -19.36 -3.69 -14.04
C GLY A 118 -17.92 -3.55 -13.54
N SER A 119 -16.95 -3.56 -14.46
CA SER A 119 -15.53 -3.36 -14.16
C SER A 119 -15.25 -1.99 -13.55
N PHE A 120 -15.91 -0.94 -14.04
CA PHE A 120 -15.83 0.40 -13.48
C PHE A 120 -16.33 0.45 -12.02
N VAL A 121 -17.51 -0.12 -11.75
CA VAL A 121 -18.09 -0.15 -10.40
C VAL A 121 -17.21 -0.93 -9.43
N LEU A 122 -16.69 -2.11 -9.83
CA LEU A 122 -15.77 -2.88 -8.99
C LEU A 122 -14.47 -2.12 -8.72
N THR A 123 -13.94 -1.41 -9.72
CA THR A 123 -12.75 -0.55 -9.55
C THR A 123 -13.03 0.58 -8.55
N ALA A 124 -14.18 1.24 -8.65
CA ALA A 124 -14.57 2.29 -7.72
C ALA A 124 -14.75 1.77 -6.29
N ILE A 125 -15.35 0.59 -6.11
CA ILE A 125 -15.48 -0.08 -4.80
C ILE A 125 -14.09 -0.39 -4.23
N GLY A 126 -13.22 -1.00 -5.03
CA GLY A 126 -11.84 -1.31 -4.63
C GLY A 126 -11.07 -0.06 -4.22
N PHE A 127 -11.21 1.04 -4.97
CA PHE A 127 -10.57 2.31 -4.67
C PHE A 127 -11.12 2.97 -3.40
N GLY A 128 -12.43 2.85 -3.14
CA GLY A 128 -13.04 3.28 -1.88
C GLY A 128 -12.49 2.52 -0.68
N LEU A 129 -12.40 1.19 -0.77
CA LEU A 129 -11.79 0.35 0.28
C LEU A 129 -10.31 0.65 0.48
N LEU A 130 -9.56 0.89 -0.61
CA LEU A 130 -8.16 1.32 -0.58
C LEU A 130 -8.00 2.61 0.23
N THR A 131 -8.88 3.59 -0.01
CA THR A 131 -8.85 4.88 0.70
C THR A 131 -9.10 4.70 2.19
N LEU A 132 -10.07 3.86 2.57
CA LEU A 132 -10.33 3.52 3.98
C LEU A 132 -9.14 2.78 4.62
N GLY A 133 -8.56 1.82 3.91
CA GLY A 133 -7.36 1.10 4.34
C GLY A 133 -6.18 2.06 4.53
N GLY A 134 -5.96 2.99 3.60
CA GLY A 134 -4.95 4.03 3.69
C GLY A 134 -5.14 4.95 4.89
N TRP A 135 -6.37 5.34 5.22
CA TRP A 135 -6.67 6.10 6.44
C TRP A 135 -6.24 5.35 7.71
N LEU A 136 -6.58 4.06 7.81
CA LEU A 136 -6.16 3.22 8.93
C LEU A 136 -4.63 3.04 8.98
N GLY A 137 -3.97 2.95 7.82
CA GLY A 137 -2.51 2.95 7.72
C GLY A 137 -1.89 4.24 8.25
N GLY A 138 -2.50 5.38 7.91
CA GLY A 138 -2.15 6.68 8.47
C GLY A 138 -2.25 6.70 9.99
N ALA A 139 -3.33 6.16 10.57
CA ALA A 139 -3.45 6.08 12.03
C ALA A 139 -2.33 5.22 12.66
N ILE A 140 -1.96 4.08 12.06
CA ILE A 140 -0.85 3.24 12.54
C ILE A 140 0.46 4.03 12.65
N VAL A 141 0.78 4.81 11.62
CA VAL A 141 2.05 5.55 11.55
C VAL A 141 2.00 6.85 12.34
N PHE A 142 0.97 7.67 12.14
CA PHE A 142 0.92 9.05 12.64
C PHE A 142 0.24 9.20 14.01
N GLU A 143 -0.67 8.29 14.38
CA GLU A 143 -1.27 8.31 15.72
C GLU A 143 -0.57 7.34 16.69
N HIS A 144 -0.28 6.11 16.23
CA HIS A 144 0.36 5.09 17.07
C HIS A 144 1.88 5.08 16.98
N GLY A 145 2.49 5.82 16.05
CA GLY A 145 3.95 5.97 15.95
C GLY A 145 4.70 4.71 15.52
N MET A 146 4.01 3.73 14.92
CA MET A 146 4.62 2.45 14.60
C MET A 146 5.75 2.65 13.58
N ARG A 147 6.97 2.23 13.96
CA ARG A 147 8.21 2.37 13.16
C ARG A 147 8.60 3.82 12.83
N VAL A 148 8.13 4.79 13.60
CA VAL A 148 8.57 6.20 13.53
C VAL A 148 9.64 6.45 14.59
N LEU A 149 10.68 7.19 14.24
CA LEU A 149 11.67 7.67 15.20
C LEU A 149 11.27 9.07 15.67
N SER A 150 11.10 9.26 16.98
CA SER A 150 10.72 10.57 17.57
C SER A 150 11.89 11.57 17.65
N LEU A 151 12.83 11.51 16.69
CA LEU A 151 14.05 12.34 16.65
C LEU A 151 13.81 13.63 15.87
N THR A 152 13.02 14.56 16.43
CA THR A 152 12.54 15.76 15.71
C THR A 152 13.63 16.77 15.37
N ASP A 153 14.73 16.79 16.11
CA ASP A 153 15.85 17.72 15.93
C ASP A 153 17.05 17.07 15.22
N GLN A 154 16.87 15.90 14.62
CA GLN A 154 17.96 15.17 13.98
C GLN A 154 18.55 15.98 12.80
N PRO A 155 19.89 16.13 12.71
CA PRO A 155 20.49 16.83 11.60
C PRO A 155 20.12 16.19 10.26
N ALA A 156 19.78 17.01 9.26
CA ALA A 156 19.33 16.52 7.95
C ALA A 156 20.30 15.53 7.27
N ARG A 157 21.62 15.73 7.45
CA ARG A 157 22.65 14.81 6.95
C ARG A 157 22.58 13.41 7.58
N ASP A 158 22.15 13.34 8.83
CA ASP A 158 22.11 12.12 9.62
C ASP A 158 20.80 11.39 9.30
N ALA A 159 19.67 12.13 9.26
CA ALA A 159 18.37 11.59 8.85
C ALA A 159 18.32 11.11 7.38
N ALA A 160 19.13 11.68 6.48
CA ALA A 160 19.24 11.25 5.08
C ALA A 160 20.31 10.16 4.86
N SER A 161 21.02 9.74 5.90
CA SER A 161 22.08 8.75 5.80
C SER A 161 21.49 7.35 5.57
N PRO A 162 21.97 6.57 4.58
CA PRO A 162 21.58 5.17 4.43
C PRO A 162 22.14 4.27 5.55
N ARG A 163 23.00 4.82 6.42
CA ARG A 163 23.58 4.12 7.55
C ARG A 163 22.95 4.64 8.84
N PRO A 164 22.23 3.79 9.58
CA PRO A 164 21.63 4.20 10.84
C PRO A 164 22.70 4.49 11.89
N THR A 165 22.60 5.67 12.48
CA THR A 165 23.34 6.17 13.65
C THR A 165 23.01 5.34 14.91
N PRO A 166 23.81 5.44 15.98
CA PRO A 166 23.48 4.80 17.26
C PRO A 166 22.13 5.28 17.82
N GLU A 167 21.86 6.58 17.76
CA GLU A 167 20.64 7.20 18.28
C GLU A 167 19.38 6.66 17.59
N GLU A 168 19.40 6.49 16.26
CA GLU A 168 18.27 5.89 15.53
C GLU A 168 18.01 4.43 15.90
N ARG A 169 19.06 3.65 16.20
CA ARG A 169 18.92 2.24 16.62
C ARG A 169 18.38 2.10 18.04
N ASP A 170 18.69 3.07 18.89
CA ASP A 170 18.18 3.11 20.25
C ASP A 170 16.73 3.57 20.25
N ALA A 171 16.38 4.56 19.42
CA ALA A 171 15.01 5.04 19.24
C ALA A 171 14.07 3.95 18.66
N GLU A 172 14.53 3.11 17.73
CA GLU A 172 13.74 1.99 17.17
C GLU A 172 13.40 0.90 18.21
N GLN A 173 14.17 0.76 19.29
CA GLN A 173 13.90 -0.26 20.32
C GLN A 173 12.80 0.14 21.32
N VAL A 174 12.40 1.41 21.30
CA VAL A 174 11.42 2.00 22.22
C VAL A 174 10.04 2.15 21.55
N THR A 175 9.96 1.92 20.23
CA THR A 175 8.76 2.04 19.40
C THR A 175 8.29 0.70 18.84
#